data_AF-A0A166NYM1-F1
#
_entry.id   AF-A0A166NYM1-F1
#
_cell.length_a   1.000
_cell.length_b   1.000
_cell.length_c   1.000
_cell.angle_alpha   90.00
_cell.angle_beta   90.00
_cell.angle_gamma   90.00
#
_symmetry.space_group_name_H-M   'P 1'
#
loop_
_entity.id
_entity.type
_entity.pdbx_description
1 polymer ?
#
loop_
_entity_poly.entity_id
_entity_poly.type
_entity_poly.pdbx_seq_one_letter_code
_entity_poly.pdbx_strand_id
1 'polypeptide(L)'
;TRLYLLAAIYCDISERKRATRDQDIVDLKDMMLDLKIRLEVTFVLTKDQKTNIRKTASDIIYQANRTRFVTMNVDVMKYVRDHSSNLGFANVFGNAAREQELSSHIKKVCSSVRNAFRQEISDSIDSKKCSLSAFTYRSATKFRRGQYEDSMGFGFTIHNAILVSKLISYMNECVLTMMPYNSAALARITLT
;
A
#
# COMPACT_ATOMS: atom_id res chain seq x y z
N THR A 1 32.64 34.74 -62.85
CA THR A 1 32.66 35.23 -61.46
C THR A 1 31.27 35.45 -60.88
N ARG A 2 30.37 36.21 -61.52
CA ARG A 2 28.99 36.45 -61.01
C ARG A 2 28.16 35.19 -60.72
N LEU A 3 28.22 34.17 -61.59
CA LEU A 3 27.48 32.92 -61.43
C LEU A 3 27.93 32.12 -60.19
N TYR A 4 29.24 32.09 -59.93
CA TYR A 4 29.82 31.46 -58.75
C TYR A 4 29.40 32.15 -57.45
N LEU A 5 29.34 33.49 -57.47
CA LEU A 5 28.87 34.26 -56.33
C LEU A 5 27.40 33.94 -55.99
N LEU A 6 26.55 33.83 -57.01
CA LEU A 6 25.15 33.46 -56.84
C LEU A 6 25.01 32.03 -56.28
N ALA A 7 25.77 31.08 -56.80
CA ALA A 7 25.79 29.70 -56.32
C ALA A 7 26.22 29.61 -54.85
N ALA A 8 27.27 30.35 -54.46
CA ALA A 8 27.74 30.41 -53.07
C ALA A 8 26.68 31.00 -52.12
N ILE A 9 26.00 32.08 -52.52
CA ILE A 9 24.92 32.70 -51.74
C ILE A 9 23.74 31.72 -51.59
N TYR A 10 23.36 31.02 -52.67
CA TYR A 10 22.26 30.07 -52.62
C TYR A 10 22.58 28.86 -51.73
N CYS A 11 23.83 28.39 -51.76
CA CYS A 11 24.31 27.32 -50.90
C CYS A 11 24.23 27.74 -49.43
N ASP A 12 24.77 28.90 -49.06
CA ASP A 12 24.73 29.43 -47.68
C ASP A 12 23.29 29.62 -47.18
N ILE A 13 22.39 30.18 -47.99
CA ILE A 13 20.96 30.30 -47.63
C ILE A 13 20.33 28.92 -47.40
N SER A 14 20.66 27.93 -48.23
CA SER A 14 20.13 26.58 -48.10
C SER A 14 20.64 25.87 -46.85
N GLU A 15 21.90 26.08 -46.47
CA GLU A 15 22.53 25.52 -45.28
C GLU A 15 21.95 26.14 -44.01
N ARG A 16 21.79 27.48 -43.98
CA ARG A 16 21.12 28.17 -42.86
C ARG A 16 19.71 27.66 -42.66
N LYS A 17 18.93 27.48 -43.73
CA LYS A 17 17.57 26.91 -43.66
C LYS A 17 17.54 25.44 -43.20
N ARG A 18 18.63 24.68 -43.36
CA ARG A 18 18.75 23.33 -42.79
C ARG A 18 19.09 23.42 -41.30
N ALA A 19 20.08 24.22 -40.94
CA ALA A 19 20.48 24.43 -39.55
C ALA A 19 19.33 24.96 -38.67
N THR A 20 18.52 25.91 -39.17
CA THR A 20 17.34 26.38 -38.43
C THR A 20 16.30 25.27 -38.24
N ARG A 21 16.03 24.46 -39.27
CA ARG A 21 15.10 23.33 -39.15
C ARG A 21 15.62 22.26 -38.19
N ASP A 22 16.91 21.98 -38.20
CA ASP A 22 17.52 21.02 -37.29
C ASP A 22 17.47 21.54 -35.85
N GLN A 23 17.70 22.84 -35.64
CA GLN A 23 17.53 23.48 -34.34
C GLN A 23 16.08 23.41 -33.85
N ASP A 24 15.10 23.71 -34.71
CA ASP A 24 13.67 23.60 -34.37
C ASP A 24 13.28 22.17 -33.95
N ILE A 25 13.86 21.16 -34.61
CA ILE A 25 13.65 19.74 -34.28
C ILE A 25 14.30 19.38 -32.93
N VAL A 26 15.48 19.93 -32.63
CA VAL A 26 16.15 19.75 -31.33
C VAL A 26 15.33 20.39 -30.21
N ASP A 27 14.89 21.63 -30.39
CA ASP A 27 14.07 22.35 -29.42
C ASP A 27 12.74 21.62 -29.15
N LEU A 28 12.11 21.05 -30.19
CA LEU A 28 10.91 20.22 -30.02
C LEU A 28 11.19 18.96 -29.19
N LYS A 29 12.30 18.27 -29.43
CA LYS A 29 12.69 17.08 -28.66
C LYS A 29 12.93 17.44 -27.19
N ASP A 30 13.59 18.55 -26.93
CA ASP A 30 13.86 19.02 -25.56
C ASP A 30 12.57 19.39 -24.83
N MET A 31 11.63 20.08 -25.50
CA MET A 31 10.30 20.34 -24.95
C MET A 31 9.52 19.05 -24.66
N MET A 32 9.58 18.05 -25.54
CA MET A 32 8.93 16.75 -25.30
C MET A 32 9.57 16.00 -24.12
N LEU A 33 10.89 16.11 -23.95
CA LEU A 33 11.62 15.52 -22.85
C LEU A 33 11.25 16.19 -21.52
N ASP A 34 11.17 17.53 -21.49
CA ASP A 34 10.71 18.27 -20.31
C ASP A 34 9.27 17.91 -19.93
N LEU A 35 8.36 17.83 -20.91
CA LEU A 35 6.98 17.39 -20.68
C LEU A 35 6.92 15.97 -20.11
N LYS A 36 7.75 15.05 -20.63
CA LYS A 36 7.84 13.69 -20.09
C LYS A 36 8.30 13.69 -18.63
N ILE A 37 9.34 14.46 -18.30
CA ILE A 37 9.83 14.58 -16.91
C ILE A 37 8.73 15.12 -16.00
N ARG A 38 8.04 16.20 -16.40
CA ARG A 38 6.97 16.81 -15.60
C ARG A 38 5.77 15.87 -15.39
N LEU A 39 5.43 15.07 -16.40
CA LEU A 39 4.40 14.04 -16.28
C LEU A 39 4.82 12.88 -15.38
N GLU A 40 6.12 12.57 -15.31
CA GLU A 40 6.65 11.58 -14.37
C GLU A 40 6.62 12.10 -12.92
N VAL A 41 6.96 13.37 -12.70
CA VAL A 41 6.92 14.01 -11.37
C VAL A 41 5.49 14.12 -10.82
N THR A 42 4.50 14.32 -11.69
CA THR A 42 3.09 14.47 -11.29
C THR A 42 2.32 13.15 -11.24
N PHE A 43 3.01 12.00 -11.29
CA PHE A 43 2.35 10.70 -11.24
C PHE A 43 1.57 10.51 -9.93
N VAL A 44 0.27 10.24 -10.06
CA VAL A 44 -0.61 9.91 -8.93
C VAL A 44 -1.35 8.61 -9.24
N LEU A 45 -1.39 7.71 -8.26
CA LEU A 45 -2.18 6.48 -8.35
C LEU A 45 -3.67 6.79 -8.53
N THR A 46 -4.30 6.07 -9.46
CA THR A 46 -5.73 6.20 -9.73
C THR A 46 -6.57 5.73 -8.55
N LYS A 47 -7.83 6.17 -8.46
CA LYS A 47 -8.75 5.75 -7.40
C LYS A 47 -8.96 4.24 -7.36
N ASP A 48 -9.03 3.62 -8.54
CA ASP A 48 -9.24 2.17 -8.67
C ASP A 48 -8.00 1.39 -8.23
N GLN A 49 -6.80 1.84 -8.62
CA GLN A 49 -5.53 1.30 -8.13
C GLN A 49 -5.45 1.35 -6.60
N LYS A 50 -5.76 2.50 -6.00
CA LYS A 50 -5.78 2.66 -4.53
C LYS A 50 -6.78 1.71 -3.85
N THR A 51 -7.95 1.55 -4.45
CA THR A 51 -8.99 0.63 -3.96
C THR A 51 -8.54 -0.83 -4.05
N ASN A 52 -7.91 -1.21 -5.17
CA ASN A 52 -7.36 -2.55 -5.38
C ASN A 52 -6.24 -2.88 -4.40
N ILE A 53 -5.33 -1.93 -4.12
CA ILE A 53 -4.29 -2.09 -3.10
C ILE A 53 -4.92 -2.34 -1.73
N ARG A 54 -5.92 -1.55 -1.34
CA ARG A 54 -6.60 -1.72 -0.05
C ARG A 54 -7.29 -3.08 0.05
N LYS A 55 -8.03 -3.51 -0.97
CA LYS A 55 -8.66 -4.84 -1.00
C LYS A 55 -7.62 -5.96 -0.87
N THR A 56 -6.54 -5.88 -1.63
CA THR A 56 -5.43 -6.84 -1.57
C THR A 56 -4.79 -6.88 -0.19
N ALA A 57 -4.56 -5.72 0.44
CA ALA A 57 -4.03 -5.66 1.81
C ALA A 57 -4.99 -6.27 2.84
N SER A 58 -6.29 -6.05 2.70
CA SER A 58 -7.31 -6.67 3.54
C SER A 58 -7.39 -8.20 3.34
N ASP A 59 -7.25 -8.68 2.11
CA ASP A 59 -7.21 -10.12 1.85
C ASP A 59 -5.99 -10.77 2.50
N ILE A 60 -4.83 -10.15 2.31
CA ILE A 60 -3.56 -10.66 2.82
C ILE A 60 -3.54 -10.64 4.34
N ILE A 61 -4.08 -9.61 5.00
CA ILE A 61 -4.11 -9.56 6.47
C ILE A 61 -4.97 -10.68 7.05
N TYR A 62 -6.04 -11.07 6.36
CA TYR A 62 -7.00 -12.04 6.84
C TYR A 62 -6.67 -13.49 6.43
N GLN A 63 -5.51 -13.76 5.84
CA GLN A 63 -5.08 -15.11 5.50
C GLN A 63 -4.86 -15.98 6.76
N ALA A 64 -5.55 -17.12 6.85
CA ALA A 64 -5.47 -18.02 8.01
C ALA A 64 -4.04 -18.51 8.35
N ASN A 65 -3.18 -18.63 7.34
CA ASN A 65 -1.82 -19.12 7.49
C ASN A 65 -0.80 -18.03 7.85
N ARG A 66 -1.24 -16.77 7.99
CA ARG A 66 -0.32 -15.64 8.16
C ARG A 66 0.11 -15.49 9.62
N THR A 67 1.41 -15.54 9.85
CA THR A 67 2.00 -15.35 11.19
C THR A 67 2.76 -14.02 11.31
N ARG A 68 3.16 -13.40 10.20
CA ARG A 68 4.01 -12.20 10.16
C ARG A 68 3.26 -11.00 9.59
N PHE A 69 2.77 -10.10 10.46
CA PHE A 69 2.02 -8.91 10.05
C PHE A 69 2.91 -7.71 9.67
N VAL A 70 4.15 -7.66 10.15
CA VAL A 70 5.06 -6.54 9.90
C VAL A 70 5.45 -6.44 8.42
N THR A 71 5.70 -7.58 7.77
CA THR A 71 6.16 -7.68 6.37
C THR A 71 5.02 -7.71 5.35
N MET A 72 3.80 -7.38 5.75
CA MET A 72 2.60 -7.43 4.89
C MET A 72 2.71 -6.58 3.62
N ASN A 73 3.40 -5.45 3.71
CA ASN A 73 3.66 -4.58 2.57
C ASN A 73 4.50 -5.27 1.47
N VAL A 74 5.40 -6.18 1.84
CA VAL A 74 6.21 -6.93 0.87
C VAL A 74 5.33 -7.90 0.09
N ASP A 75 4.44 -8.61 0.78
CA ASP A 75 3.54 -9.58 0.16
C ASP A 75 2.49 -8.89 -0.73
N VAL A 76 1.97 -7.74 -0.28
CA VAL A 76 1.07 -6.91 -1.11
C VAL A 76 1.80 -6.43 -2.36
N MET A 77 3.04 -5.94 -2.24
CA MET A 77 3.84 -5.50 -3.40
C MET A 77 4.08 -6.64 -4.37
N LYS A 78 4.43 -7.83 -3.86
CA LYS A 78 4.61 -9.05 -4.68
C LYS A 78 3.33 -9.40 -5.43
N TYR A 79 2.19 -9.46 -4.75
CA TYR A 79 0.90 -9.78 -5.37
C TYR A 79 0.50 -8.77 -6.45
N VAL A 80 0.70 -7.47 -6.19
CA VAL A 80 0.38 -6.40 -7.15
C VAL A 80 1.30 -6.48 -8.37
N ARG A 81 2.57 -6.88 -8.20
CA ARG A 81 3.51 -7.10 -9.30
C ARG A 81 3.09 -8.29 -10.16
N ASP A 82 2.76 -9.42 -9.53
CA ASP A 82 2.36 -10.66 -10.21
C ASP A 82 1.04 -10.46 -10.99
N HIS A 83 0.13 -9.60 -10.51
CA HIS A 83 -1.16 -9.31 -11.13
C HIS A 83 -1.26 -7.90 -11.70
N SER A 84 -0.12 -7.33 -12.13
CA SER A 84 -0.02 -5.93 -12.53
C SER A 84 -0.95 -5.55 -13.69
N SER A 85 -1.10 -6.41 -14.68
CA SER A 85 -2.01 -6.24 -15.81
C SER A 85 -3.48 -6.20 -15.37
N ASN A 86 -3.91 -7.16 -14.55
CA ASN A 86 -5.29 -7.27 -14.09
C ASN A 86 -5.72 -6.14 -13.14
N LEU A 87 -4.77 -5.61 -12.36
CA LEU A 87 -5.03 -4.56 -11.37
C LEU A 87 -4.80 -3.14 -11.89
N GLY A 88 -4.39 -3.00 -13.16
CA GLY A 88 -4.14 -1.71 -13.82
C GLY A 88 -2.81 -1.05 -13.42
N PHE A 89 -1.80 -1.82 -12.99
CA PHE A 89 -0.47 -1.34 -12.61
C PHE A 89 0.62 -1.56 -13.69
N ALA A 90 0.23 -1.98 -14.90
CA ALA A 90 1.18 -2.24 -15.99
C ALA A 90 2.07 -1.02 -16.32
N ASN A 91 1.56 0.20 -16.14
CA ASN A 91 2.28 1.45 -16.38
C ASN A 91 3.15 1.94 -15.19
N VAL A 92 3.12 1.23 -14.06
CA VAL A 92 3.84 1.60 -12.83
C VAL A 92 5.18 0.87 -12.76
N PHE A 93 5.18 -0.42 -13.05
CA PHE A 93 6.38 -1.25 -13.00
C PHE A 93 7.33 -0.91 -14.14
N GLY A 94 8.63 -0.87 -13.84
CA GLY A 94 9.68 -0.48 -14.78
C GLY A 94 10.09 1.00 -14.73
N ASN A 95 9.35 1.84 -13.99
CA ASN A 95 9.77 3.21 -13.68
C ASN A 95 10.02 3.36 -12.17
N ALA A 96 11.27 3.66 -11.78
CA ALA A 96 11.68 3.71 -10.38
C ALA A 96 10.91 4.74 -9.54
N ALA A 97 10.60 5.92 -10.10
CA ALA A 97 9.86 6.96 -9.39
C ALA A 97 8.41 6.51 -9.11
N ARG A 98 7.75 5.89 -10.10
CA ARG A 98 6.38 5.37 -9.93
C ARG A 98 6.34 4.19 -8.96
N GLU A 99 7.34 3.30 -9.01
CA GLU A 99 7.46 2.21 -8.05
C GLU A 99 7.70 2.70 -6.61
N GLN A 100 8.45 3.79 -6.44
CA GLN A 100 8.65 4.42 -5.13
C GLN A 100 7.35 5.01 -4.57
N GLU A 101 6.56 5.69 -5.41
CA GLU A 101 5.25 6.22 -5.02
C GLU A 101 4.27 5.08 -4.66
N LEU A 102 4.24 4.02 -5.48
CA LEU A 102 3.46 2.81 -5.21
C LEU A 102 3.86 2.17 -3.87
N SER A 103 5.15 1.97 -3.64
CA SER A 103 5.69 1.38 -2.41
C SER A 103 5.32 2.22 -1.18
N SER A 104 5.43 3.54 -1.28
CA SER A 104 5.04 4.48 -0.23
C SER A 104 3.55 4.40 0.08
N HIS A 105 2.71 4.31 -0.94
CA HIS A 105 1.27 4.15 -0.77
C HIS A 105 0.90 2.80 -0.15
N ILE A 106 1.50 1.70 -0.62
CA ILE A 106 1.27 0.35 -0.07
C ILE A 106 1.63 0.31 1.41
N LYS A 107 2.78 0.88 1.82
CA LYS A 107 3.17 0.93 3.24
C LYS A 107 2.13 1.65 4.10
N LYS A 108 1.62 2.81 3.64
CA LYS A 108 0.57 3.58 4.33
C LYS A 108 -0.72 2.76 4.46
N VAL A 109 -1.19 2.15 3.37
CA VAL A 109 -2.41 1.33 3.36
C VAL A 109 -2.25 0.11 4.26
N CYS A 110 -1.13 -0.60 4.18
CA CYS A 110 -0.86 -1.76 5.03
C CYS A 110 -0.86 -1.41 6.52
N SER A 111 -0.24 -0.28 6.89
CA SER A 111 -0.28 0.21 8.27
C SER A 111 -1.71 0.50 8.73
N SER A 112 -2.49 1.20 7.89
CA SER A 112 -3.90 1.52 8.18
C SER A 112 -4.77 0.26 8.34
N VAL A 113 -4.65 -0.71 7.43
CA VAL A 113 -5.41 -1.97 7.47
C VAL A 113 -5.05 -2.79 8.72
N ARG A 114 -3.76 -2.88 9.07
CA ARG A 114 -3.32 -3.53 10.31
C ARG A 114 -3.89 -2.88 11.55
N ASN A 115 -3.86 -1.55 11.62
CA ASN A 115 -4.40 -0.84 12.77
C ASN A 115 -5.92 -1.04 12.89
N ALA A 116 -6.64 -1.01 11.76
CA ALA A 116 -8.07 -1.29 11.74
C ALA A 116 -8.39 -2.73 12.19
N PHE A 117 -7.61 -3.72 11.74
CA PHE A 117 -7.79 -5.12 12.16
C PHE A 117 -7.47 -5.32 13.64
N ARG A 118 -6.38 -4.72 14.14
CA ARG A 118 -6.04 -4.73 15.57
C ARG A 118 -7.15 -4.12 16.41
N GLN A 119 -7.70 -2.99 15.98
CA GLN A 119 -8.81 -2.35 16.68
C GLN A 119 -10.04 -3.26 16.72
N GLU A 120 -10.35 -3.95 15.61
CA GLU A 120 -11.50 -4.85 15.57
C GLU A 120 -11.36 -6.05 16.51
N ILE A 121 -10.14 -6.60 16.64
CA ILE A 121 -9.81 -7.63 17.63
C ILE A 121 -9.99 -7.07 19.04
N SER A 122 -9.43 -5.88 19.32
CA SER A 122 -9.56 -5.22 20.62
C SER A 122 -11.03 -4.97 21.00
N ASP A 123 -11.81 -4.42 20.08
CA ASP A 123 -13.23 -4.13 20.26
C ASP A 123 -14.03 -5.40 20.51
N SER A 124 -13.63 -6.55 19.94
CA SER A 124 -14.30 -7.83 20.17
C SER A 124 -14.14 -8.36 21.60
N ILE A 125 -13.09 -7.92 22.31
CA ILE A 125 -12.77 -8.37 23.67
C ILE A 125 -13.38 -7.42 24.71
N ASP A 126 -13.26 -6.11 24.49
CA ASP A 126 -13.56 -5.11 25.51
C ASP A 126 -14.92 -4.44 25.30
N SER A 127 -15.06 -3.61 24.25
CA SER A 127 -16.22 -2.73 24.08
C SER A 127 -17.43 -3.37 23.41
N LYS A 128 -17.24 -4.35 22.54
CA LYS A 128 -18.29 -5.04 21.75
C LYS A 128 -18.09 -6.54 21.80
N LYS A 129 -18.15 -7.09 23.02
CA LYS A 129 -18.07 -8.53 23.29
C LYS A 129 -19.03 -9.27 22.36
N CYS A 130 -18.49 -10.11 21.51
CA CYS A 130 -19.25 -10.97 20.62
C CYS A 130 -18.72 -12.40 20.67
N SER A 131 -19.56 -13.36 20.26
CA SER A 131 -19.10 -14.74 20.12
C SER A 131 -18.02 -14.83 19.05
N LEU A 132 -17.12 -15.81 19.20
CA LEU A 132 -16.06 -16.06 18.21
C LEU A 132 -16.63 -16.30 16.79
N SER A 133 -17.81 -16.93 16.70
CA SER A 133 -18.51 -17.14 15.43
C SER A 133 -18.97 -15.82 14.79
N ALA A 134 -19.62 -14.95 15.56
CA ALA A 134 -20.08 -13.65 15.09
C ALA A 134 -18.91 -12.72 14.72
N PHE A 135 -17.81 -12.76 15.49
CA PHE A 135 -16.57 -12.07 15.16
C PHE A 135 -16.00 -12.55 13.83
N THR A 136 -15.85 -13.87 13.66
CA THR A 136 -15.28 -14.47 12.45
C THR A 136 -16.08 -14.11 11.20
N TYR A 137 -17.41 -14.17 11.28
CA TYR A 137 -18.29 -13.78 10.18
C TYR A 137 -18.13 -12.30 9.82
N ARG A 138 -18.17 -11.41 10.83
CA ARG A 138 -18.06 -9.96 10.62
C ARG A 138 -16.71 -9.57 10.02
N SER A 139 -15.61 -10.09 10.58
CA SER A 139 -14.27 -9.80 10.10
C SER A 139 -14.02 -10.40 8.71
N ALA A 140 -14.54 -11.60 8.43
CA ALA A 140 -14.46 -12.18 7.09
C ALA A 140 -15.19 -11.32 6.05
N THR A 141 -16.41 -10.85 6.37
CA THR A 141 -17.19 -9.98 5.48
C THR A 141 -16.47 -8.67 5.17
N LYS A 142 -15.70 -8.14 6.13
CA LYS A 142 -15.04 -6.84 6.00
C LYS A 142 -13.68 -6.91 5.32
N PHE A 143 -12.87 -7.91 5.64
CA PHE A 143 -11.48 -7.97 5.18
C PHE A 143 -11.29 -8.88 3.98
N ARG A 144 -12.13 -9.90 3.80
CA ARG A 144 -11.99 -10.84 2.69
C ARG A 144 -12.75 -10.35 1.46
N ARG A 145 -12.14 -10.54 0.30
CA ARG A 145 -12.69 -10.34 -1.02
C ARG A 145 -13.47 -11.59 -1.43
N GLY A 146 -14.78 -11.44 -1.52
CA GLY A 146 -15.71 -12.52 -1.90
C GLY A 146 -16.79 -12.74 -0.84
N GLN A 147 -17.77 -13.58 -1.17
CA GLN A 147 -18.80 -14.02 -0.23
C GLN A 147 -18.16 -14.96 0.80
N TYR A 148 -18.57 -14.84 2.07
CA TYR A 148 -18.21 -15.79 3.11
C TYR A 148 -19.12 -17.01 2.98
N GLU A 149 -18.53 -18.20 2.79
CA GLU A 149 -19.25 -19.47 2.87
C GLU A 149 -19.04 -20.09 4.25
N ASP A 150 -20.10 -20.63 4.87
CA ASP A 150 -20.04 -21.26 6.19
C ASP A 150 -19.06 -22.45 6.23
N SER A 151 -18.84 -23.11 5.09
CA SER A 151 -17.87 -24.20 4.91
C SER A 151 -16.41 -23.78 5.09
N MET A 152 -16.09 -22.49 4.93
CA MET A 152 -14.73 -21.96 5.03
C MET A 152 -14.34 -21.63 6.48
N GLY A 153 -15.28 -21.68 7.43
CA GLY A 153 -15.16 -21.11 8.77
C GLY A 153 -14.02 -21.65 9.63
N PHE A 154 -13.75 -22.97 9.61
CA PHE A 154 -12.94 -23.59 10.66
C PHE A 154 -11.50 -23.06 10.76
N GLY A 155 -10.81 -22.89 9.63
CA GLY A 155 -9.45 -22.36 9.61
C GLY A 155 -9.35 -20.91 10.06
N PHE A 156 -10.31 -20.07 9.65
CA PHE A 156 -10.36 -18.66 10.06
C PHE A 156 -10.81 -18.52 11.52
N THR A 157 -11.73 -19.36 11.99
CA THR A 157 -12.15 -19.40 13.40
C THR A 157 -10.98 -19.76 14.30
N ILE A 158 -10.20 -20.79 13.96
CA ILE A 158 -8.99 -21.15 14.70
C ILE A 158 -7.98 -20.00 14.68
N HIS A 159 -7.73 -19.42 13.51
CA HIS A 159 -6.80 -18.29 13.36
C HIS A 159 -7.21 -17.11 14.25
N ASN A 160 -8.48 -16.71 14.21
CA ASN A 160 -9.03 -15.64 15.02
C ASN A 160 -8.96 -15.97 16.52
N ALA A 161 -9.26 -17.21 16.91
CA ALA A 161 -9.14 -17.65 18.30
C ALA A 161 -7.71 -17.52 18.83
N ILE A 162 -6.72 -17.93 18.02
CA ILE A 162 -5.30 -17.81 18.36
C ILE A 162 -4.90 -16.34 18.50
N LEU A 163 -5.35 -15.47 17.59
CA LEU A 163 -5.05 -14.03 17.63
C LEU A 163 -5.65 -13.35 18.87
N VAL A 164 -6.93 -13.62 19.16
CA VAL A 164 -7.62 -13.09 20.34
C VAL A 164 -6.94 -13.58 21.62
N SER A 165 -6.64 -14.88 21.70
CA SER A 165 -5.95 -15.48 22.86
C SER A 165 -4.58 -14.86 23.10
N LYS A 166 -3.74 -14.71 22.05
CA LYS A 166 -2.45 -14.04 22.17
C LYS A 166 -2.58 -12.61 22.65
N LEU A 167 -3.55 -11.85 22.12
CA LEU A 167 -3.75 -10.45 22.50
C LEU A 167 -4.16 -10.32 23.97
N ILE A 168 -5.01 -11.22 24.47
CA ILE A 168 -5.37 -11.29 25.89
C ILE A 168 -4.15 -11.58 26.76
N SER A 169 -3.28 -12.53 26.38
CA SER A 169 -2.02 -12.79 27.11
C SER A 169 -1.13 -11.56 27.19
N TYR A 170 -0.94 -10.85 26.07
CA TYR A 170 -0.19 -9.59 26.05
C TYR A 170 -0.83 -8.50 26.92
N MET A 171 -2.16 -8.39 26.92
CA MET A 171 -2.84 -7.41 27.79
C MET A 171 -2.69 -7.77 29.26
N ASN A 172 -2.79 -9.05 29.63
CA ASN A 172 -2.59 -9.49 31.02
C ASN A 172 -1.14 -9.26 31.48
N GLU A 173 -0.15 -9.54 30.63
CA GLU A 173 1.26 -9.23 30.91
C GLU A 173 1.53 -7.72 30.99
N CYS A 174 0.90 -6.91 30.14
CA CYS A 174 0.98 -5.44 30.20
C CYS A 174 0.31 -4.88 31.46
N VAL A 175 -0.83 -5.43 31.89
CA VAL A 175 -1.49 -5.03 33.14
C VAL A 175 -0.65 -5.40 34.36
N LEU A 176 0.02 -6.56 34.33
CA LEU A 176 0.97 -6.98 35.37
C LEU A 176 2.25 -6.12 35.40
N THR A 177 2.68 -5.57 34.27
CA THR A 177 3.90 -4.75 34.18
C THR A 177 3.65 -3.24 34.30
N MET A 178 2.45 -2.75 34.00
CA MET A 178 2.04 -1.33 34.16
C MET A 178 1.40 -1.00 35.52
N MET A 179 1.35 -1.94 36.46
CA MET A 179 1.00 -1.67 37.87
C MET A 179 2.24 -1.72 38.78
N PRO A 180 3.26 -0.84 38.64
CA PRO A 180 4.06 -0.48 39.79
C PRO A 180 3.21 0.48 40.65
N TYR A 181 3.18 0.25 41.96
CA TYR A 181 2.47 1.02 43.00
C TYR A 181 0.99 0.70 43.20
N ASN A 182 0.72 -0.34 44.01
CA ASN A 182 0.12 -0.10 45.32
C ASN A 182 0.29 -1.28 46.31
N SER A 183 1.54 -1.66 46.65
CA SER A 183 1.75 -2.62 47.75
C SER A 183 1.46 -2.02 49.14
N ALA A 184 1.01 -0.76 49.21
CA ALA A 184 0.65 -0.09 50.47
C ALA A 184 -0.87 -0.06 50.74
N ALA A 185 -1.73 -0.27 49.73
CA ALA A 185 -3.19 -0.27 49.91
C ALA A 185 -3.76 -1.60 50.43
N LEU A 186 -3.06 -2.72 50.23
CA LEU A 186 -3.48 -4.03 50.74
C LEU A 186 -3.13 -4.26 52.23
N ALA A 187 -2.32 -3.39 52.85
CA ALA A 187 -1.98 -3.50 54.27
C ALA A 187 -3.00 -2.82 55.22
N ARG A 188 -4.04 -2.14 54.71
CA ARG A 188 -5.04 -1.45 55.53
C ARG A 188 -6.39 -2.14 55.66
N ILE A 189 -6.56 -3.35 55.11
CA ILE A 189 -7.82 -4.12 55.24
C ILE A 189 -7.71 -5.23 56.30
N THR A 190 -6.55 -5.41 56.95
CA THR A 190 -6.34 -6.47 57.97
C THR A 190 -6.12 -5.99 59.40
N LEU A 191 -6.42 -4.73 59.74
CA LEU A 191 -6.42 -4.27 61.14
C LEU A 191 -7.46 -3.17 61.39
N THR A 192 -8.73 -3.58 61.49
CA THR A 192 -9.75 -3.06 62.43
C THR A 192 -10.94 -3.99 62.41
#